data_AF-A0A660R361-F1
#
_entry.id   AF-A0A660R361-F1
#
_cell.length_a   1.000
_cell.length_b   1.000
_cell.length_c   1.000
_cell.angle_alpha   90.00
_cell.angle_beta   90.00
_cell.angle_gamma   90.00
#
_symmetry.space_group_name_H-M   'P 1'
#
loop_
_entity.id
_entity.type
_entity.pdbx_description
1 polymer ?
#
loop_
_entity_poly.entity_id
_entity_poly.type
_entity_poly.pdbx_seq_one_letter_code
_entity_poly.pdbx_strand_id
1 'polypeptide(L)'
;MKVIAFTGMPGSGKSEAVKVAREMRIPVIRMGDCVWEEVRKRGLELNDENVGRIANEMREKYGKDIWAKRTFEKIDPSWDIVVIDGIRNIEEVDFFREKLGKDFTLIAIH
;
A
#
# COMPACT_ATOMS: atom_id res chain seq x y z
N MET A 1 -8.99 6.85 -13.86
CA MET A 1 -9.02 6.27 -12.50
C MET A 1 -8.15 7.13 -11.60
N LYS A 2 -8.66 7.62 -10.48
CA LYS A 2 -7.88 8.36 -9.48
C LYS A 2 -7.34 7.42 -8.40
N VAL A 3 -6.09 7.59 -8.00
CA VAL A 3 -5.46 6.83 -6.92
C VAL A 3 -5.07 7.79 -5.81
N ILE A 4 -5.70 7.62 -4.64
CA ILE A 4 -5.39 8.39 -3.44
C ILE A 4 -4.59 7.51 -2.51
N ALA A 5 -3.36 7.88 -2.18
CA ALA A 5 -2.57 7.16 -1.19
C ALA A 5 -2.51 7.91 0.14
N PHE A 6 -2.74 7.18 1.23
CA PHE A 6 -2.60 7.70 2.57
C PHE A 6 -1.26 7.29 3.18
N THR A 7 -0.56 8.29 3.74
CA THR A 7 0.61 8.11 4.60
C THR A 7 0.41 8.86 5.92
N GLY A 8 1.08 8.40 6.96
CA GLY A 8 0.92 8.93 8.31
C GLY A 8 1.59 8.04 9.35
N MET A 9 2.12 8.67 10.40
CA MET A 9 2.73 7.98 11.54
C MET A 9 1.68 7.15 12.31
N PRO A 10 2.08 6.11 13.05
CA PRO A 10 1.18 5.44 13.98
C PRO A 10 0.49 6.46 14.91
N GLY A 11 -0.82 6.34 15.07
CA GLY A 11 -1.62 7.27 15.89
C GLY A 11 -2.09 8.55 15.18
N SER A 12 -1.69 8.82 13.93
CA SER A 12 -2.09 10.06 13.23
C SER A 12 -3.54 10.09 12.73
N GLY A 13 -4.36 9.08 13.02
CA GLY A 13 -5.73 8.99 12.51
C GLY A 13 -5.86 8.50 11.06
N LYS A 14 -4.76 8.07 10.42
CA LYS A 14 -4.80 7.48 9.06
C LYS A 14 -5.84 6.37 8.90
N SER A 15 -5.95 5.49 9.91
CA SER A 15 -6.94 4.41 9.90
C SER A 15 -8.39 4.91 9.84
N GLU A 16 -8.67 6.10 10.39
CA GLU A 16 -10.01 6.71 10.32
C GLU A 16 -10.29 7.22 8.90
N ALA A 17 -9.33 7.86 8.23
CA ALA A 17 -9.49 8.26 6.83
C ALA A 17 -9.72 7.05 5.91
N VAL A 18 -9.01 5.95 6.16
CA VAL A 18 -9.26 4.67 5.47
C VAL A 18 -10.67 4.14 5.73
N LYS A 19 -11.15 4.26 6.97
CA LYS A 19 -12.51 3.82 7.34
C LYS A 19 -13.58 4.66 6.62
N VAL A 20 -13.43 5.98 6.59
CA VAL A 20 -14.32 6.88 5.83
C VAL A 20 -14.34 6.51 4.34
N ALA A 21 -13.19 6.24 3.73
CA ALA A 21 -13.14 5.81 2.33
C ALA A 21 -13.95 4.52 2.09
N ARG A 22 -13.88 3.54 3.01
CA ARG A 22 -14.71 2.33 2.93
C ARG A 22 -16.20 2.62 3.08
N GLU A 23 -16.58 3.50 4.00
CA GLU A 23 -17.98 3.93 4.19
C GLU A 23 -18.54 4.61 2.92
N MET A 24 -17.69 5.33 2.19
CA MET A 24 -18.00 5.90 0.88
C MET A 24 -18.01 4.88 -0.27
N ARG A 25 -17.82 3.59 0.04
CA ARG A 25 -17.71 2.48 -0.94
C ARG A 25 -16.55 2.63 -1.92
N ILE A 26 -15.51 3.38 -1.55
CA ILE A 26 -14.28 3.46 -2.32
C ILE A 26 -13.44 2.22 -2.01
N PRO A 27 -12.98 1.46 -3.03
CA PRO A 27 -12.07 0.34 -2.82
C PRO A 27 -10.80 0.79 -2.08
N VAL A 28 -10.38 -0.01 -1.10
CA VAL A 28 -9.15 0.22 -0.33
C VAL A 28 -8.23 -0.96 -0.49
N ILE A 29 -7.02 -0.73 -1.00
CA ILE A 29 -5.94 -1.71 -1.01
C ILE A 29 -4.93 -1.34 0.07
N ARG A 30 -4.66 -2.26 1.01
CA ARG A 30 -3.61 -2.06 2.00
C ARG A 30 -2.33 -2.72 1.51
N MET A 31 -1.24 -1.96 1.43
CA MET A 31 0.07 -2.49 1.02
C MET A 31 0.57 -3.60 1.96
N GLY A 32 0.20 -3.52 3.25
CA GLY A 32 0.53 -4.55 4.24
C GLY A 32 -0.09 -5.92 3.93
N ASP A 33 -1.27 -5.95 3.30
CA ASP A 33 -1.93 -7.21 2.95
C ASP A 33 -1.10 -7.99 1.91
N CYS A 34 -0.42 -7.29 0.99
CA CYS A 34 0.52 -7.91 0.04
C CYS A 34 1.70 -8.61 0.75
N VAL A 35 2.16 -8.07 1.88
CA VAL A 35 3.22 -8.70 2.69
C VAL A 35 2.67 -9.95 3.36
N TRP A 36 1.48 -9.86 3.95
CA TRP A 36 0.84 -11.00 4.62
C TRP A 36 0.54 -12.16 3.68
N GLU A 37 0.11 -11.85 2.45
CA GLU A 37 -0.05 -12.85 1.40
C GLU A 37 1.26 -13.54 1.04
N GLU A 38 2.37 -12.80 0.93
CA GLU A 38 3.69 -13.39 0.67
C GLU A 38 4.16 -14.29 1.82
N VAL A 39 3.96 -13.86 3.08
CA VAL A 39 4.26 -14.66 4.26
C VAL A 39 3.49 -15.98 4.23
N ARG A 40 2.17 -15.92 3.98
CA ARG A 40 1.31 -17.12 3.86
C ARG A 40 1.70 -18.00 2.67
N LYS A 41 2.04 -17.39 1.53
CA LYS A 41 2.50 -18.11 0.32
C LYS A 41 3.77 -18.91 0.58
N ARG A 42 4.62 -18.45 1.51
CA ARG A 42 5.84 -19.15 1.94
C ARG A 42 5.59 -20.17 3.06
N GLY A 43 4.33 -20.40 3.46
CA GLY A 43 3.96 -21.34 4.52
C GLY A 43 4.42 -20.91 5.91
N LEU A 44 4.68 -19.62 6.11
CA LEU A 44 5.12 -19.08 7.41
C LEU A 44 3.93 -18.62 8.25
N GLU A 45 4.08 -18.70 9.57
CA GLU A 45 3.12 -18.15 10.51
C GLU A 45 3.06 -16.62 10.37
N LEU A 46 1.85 -16.08 10.39
CA LEU A 46 1.62 -14.64 10.33
C LEU A 46 1.85 -13.99 11.70
N ASN A 47 3.10 -13.66 11.98
CA ASN A 47 3.53 -12.91 13.17
C ASN A 47 4.44 -11.73 12.75
N ASP A 48 4.67 -10.79 13.68
CA ASP A 48 5.40 -9.55 13.38
C ASP A 48 6.84 -9.81 12.92
N GLU A 49 7.49 -10.83 13.47
CA GLU A 49 8.85 -11.23 13.10
C GLU A 49 8.91 -11.66 11.63
N ASN A 50 8.04 -12.59 11.22
CA ASN A 50 8.00 -13.08 9.85
C ASN A 50 7.57 -11.98 8.88
N VAL A 51 6.56 -11.17 9.24
CA VAL A 51 6.10 -10.07 8.39
C VAL A 51 7.21 -9.04 8.16
N GLY A 52 7.89 -8.62 9.23
CA GLY A 52 9.01 -7.68 9.14
C GLY A 52 10.18 -8.23 8.33
N ARG A 53 10.57 -9.48 8.59
CA ARG A 53 11.65 -10.17 7.87
C ARG A 53 11.36 -10.27 6.37
N ILE A 54 10.18 -10.78 6.00
CA ILE A 54 9.78 -10.91 4.59
C ILE A 54 9.63 -9.55 3.92
N ALA A 55 9.07 -8.55 4.62
CA ALA A 55 8.97 -7.19 4.09
C ALA A 55 10.34 -6.62 3.71
N ASN A 56 11.35 -6.81 4.56
CA ASN A 56 12.70 -6.31 4.34
C ASN A 56 13.48 -7.13 3.30
N GLU A 57 13.44 -8.45 3.40
CA GLU A 57 14.08 -9.35 2.43
C GLU A 57 13.61 -9.03 0.99
N MET A 58 12.30 -8.82 0.80
CA MET A 58 11.76 -8.48 -0.50
C MET A 58 12.25 -7.11 -1.00
N ARG A 59 12.41 -6.13 -0.10
CA ARG A 59 12.96 -4.81 -0.47
C ARG A 59 14.43 -4.89 -0.84
N GLU A 60 15.21 -5.68 -0.11
CA GLU A 60 16.63 -5.91 -0.41
C GLU A 60 16.82 -6.60 -1.75
N LYS A 61 15.99 -7.61 -2.04
CA LYS A 61 16.13 -8.44 -3.24
C LYS A 61 15.55 -7.80 -4.51
N TYR A 62 14.43 -7.09 -4.40
CA TYR A 62 13.67 -6.61 -5.57
C TYR A 62 13.54 -5.09 -5.65
N GLY A 63 14.10 -4.36 -4.68
CA GLY A 63 14.03 -2.91 -4.58
C GLY A 63 12.98 -2.44 -3.57
N LYS A 64 13.19 -1.24 -3.02
CA LYS A 64 12.35 -0.66 -1.97
C LYS A 64 10.91 -0.36 -2.40
N ASP A 65 10.65 -0.33 -3.70
CA ASP A 65 9.35 -0.10 -4.33
C ASP A 65 8.54 -1.39 -4.60
N ILE A 66 9.07 -2.58 -4.24
CA ILE A 66 8.45 -3.88 -4.54
C ILE A 66 7.00 -3.98 -4.05
N TRP A 67 6.69 -3.41 -2.89
CA TRP A 67 5.35 -3.45 -2.34
C TRP A 67 4.39 -2.51 -3.08
N ALA A 68 4.89 -1.40 -3.63
CA ALA A 68 4.10 -0.54 -4.51
C ALA A 68 3.79 -1.25 -5.84
N LYS A 69 4.79 -1.92 -6.45
CA LYS A 69 4.62 -2.75 -7.64
C LYS A 69 3.52 -3.81 -7.47
N ARG A 70 3.60 -4.61 -6.40
CA ARG A 70 2.58 -5.64 -6.11
C ARG A 70 1.21 -5.06 -5.79
N THR A 71 1.16 -3.89 -5.17
CA THR A 71 -0.10 -3.19 -4.89
C THR A 71 -0.73 -2.68 -6.17
N PHE A 72 0.07 -2.17 -7.11
CA PHE A 72 -0.40 -1.68 -8.41
C PHE A 72 -1.05 -2.78 -9.25
N GLU A 73 -0.50 -4.01 -9.22
CA GLU A 73 -1.09 -5.17 -9.91
C GLU A 73 -2.49 -5.54 -9.41
N LYS A 74 -2.88 -5.09 -8.20
CA LYS A 74 -4.21 -5.34 -7.62
C LYS A 74 -5.23 -4.27 -7.94
N ILE A 75 -4.82 -3.17 -8.57
CA ILE A 75 -5.71 -2.08 -8.92
C ILE A 75 -6.56 -2.55 -10.11
N ASP A 76 -7.88 -2.60 -9.92
CA ASP A 76 -8.80 -2.90 -11.01
C ASP A 76 -8.93 -1.67 -11.93
N PRO A 77 -8.62 -1.79 -13.23
CA PRO A 77 -8.69 -0.67 -14.16
C PRO A 77 -10.13 -0.16 -14.42
N SER A 78 -11.16 -0.92 -14.02
CA SER A 78 -12.56 -0.50 -14.10
C SER A 78 -12.98 0.46 -12.99
N TRP A 79 -12.17 0.64 -11.94
CA TRP A 79 -12.49 1.56 -10.86
C TRP A 79 -12.26 3.02 -11.25
N ASP A 80 -13.22 3.89 -10.90
CA ASP A 80 -13.06 5.33 -11.06
C ASP A 80 -12.08 5.92 -10.04
N ILE A 81 -12.05 5.34 -8.83
CA ILE A 81 -11.22 5.79 -7.71
C ILE A 81 -10.83 4.61 -6.81
N VAL A 82 -9.62 4.65 -6.27
CA VAL A 82 -9.13 3.68 -5.27
C VAL A 82 -8.25 4.38 -4.23
N VAL A 83 -8.31 3.88 -3.00
CA VAL A 83 -7.42 4.30 -1.92
C VAL A 83 -6.33 3.25 -1.69
N ILE A 84 -5.08 3.70 -1.59
CA ILE A 84 -3.94 2.89 -1.15
C ILE A 84 -3.56 3.27 0.27
N ASP A 85 -3.57 2.30 1.17
CA ASP A 85 -3.14 2.49 2.56
C ASP A 85 -1.77 1.84 2.81
N GLY A 86 -0.86 2.62 3.39
CA GLY A 86 0.37 2.06 3.97
C GLY A 86 1.63 2.29 3.15
N ILE A 87 1.71 3.40 2.43
CA ILE A 87 3.00 3.89 1.90
C ILE A 87 3.96 4.15 3.06
N ARG A 88 5.18 3.66 2.95
CA ARG A 88 6.22 3.70 4.00
C ARG A 88 7.51 4.39 3.58
N ASN A 89 7.79 4.49 2.28
CA ASN A 89 9.03 5.11 1.79
C ASN A 89 8.80 5.95 0.52
N ILE A 90 9.81 6.73 0.14
CA ILE A 90 9.73 7.63 -1.02
C ILE A 90 9.76 6.85 -2.33
N GLU A 91 10.47 5.72 -2.39
CA GLU A 91 10.59 4.89 -3.58
C GLU A 91 9.23 4.31 -4.01
N GLU A 92 8.36 3.97 -3.05
CA GLU A 92 6.96 3.57 -3.29
C GLU A 92 6.13 4.73 -3.88
N VAL A 93 6.33 5.95 -3.39
CA VAL A 93 5.67 7.17 -3.91
C VAL A 93 6.12 7.46 -5.33
N ASP A 94 7.42 7.41 -5.57
CA ASP A 94 8.03 7.68 -6.88
C ASP A 94 7.56 6.66 -7.92
N PHE A 95 7.48 5.38 -7.55
CA PHE A 95 6.88 4.36 -8.40
C PHE A 95 5.45 4.71 -8.82
N PHE A 96 4.58 5.08 -7.87
CA PHE A 96 3.20 5.44 -8.21
C PHE A 96 3.12 6.72 -9.04
N ARG A 97 3.95 7.73 -8.75
CA ARG A 97 4.04 8.95 -9.56
C ARG A 97 4.48 8.68 -10.99
N GLU A 98 5.47 7.80 -11.18
CA GLU A 98 5.92 7.40 -12.52
C GLU A 98 4.80 6.70 -13.30
N LYS A 99 4.07 5.78 -12.65
CA LYS A 99 3.03 4.97 -13.33
C LYS A 99 1.72 5.69 -13.57
N LEU A 100 1.32 6.57 -12.67
CA LEU A 100 -0.02 7.18 -12.66
C LEU A 100 0.00 8.69 -12.93
N GLY A 101 1.16 9.34 -12.84
CA GLY A 101 1.30 10.77 -13.12
C GLY A 101 0.32 11.62 -12.32
N LYS A 102 -0.54 12.36 -13.02
CA LYS A 102 -1.53 13.28 -12.43
C LYS A 102 -2.70 12.57 -11.74
N ASP A 103 -2.90 11.29 -12.01
CA ASP A 103 -3.98 10.50 -11.39
C ASP A 103 -3.62 10.03 -9.98
N PHE A 104 -2.36 10.17 -9.55
CA PHE A 104 -1.91 9.82 -8.21
C PHE A 104 -1.84 11.04 -7.29
N THR A 105 -2.48 10.95 -6.13
CA THR A 105 -2.45 11.95 -5.07
C THR A 105 -1.98 11.32 -3.77
N LEU A 106 -0.91 11.85 -3.18
CA LEU A 106 -0.44 11.47 -1.86
C LEU A 106 -1.02 12.43 -0.81
N ILE A 107 -1.70 11.90 0.21
CA ILE A 107 -2.23 12.66 1.33
C ILE A 107 -1.53 12.19 2.61
N ALA A 108 -0.87 13.12 3.29
CA ALA A 108 -0.22 12.90 4.58
C ALA A 108 -1.16 13.31 5.73
N ILE A 109 -1.45 12.37 6.62
CA ILE A 109 -2.32 12.56 7.78
C ILE A 109 -1.44 12.66 9.02
N HIS A 110 -1.56 13.78 9.74
CA HIS A 110 -0.74 14.17 10.89
C HIS A 110 -1.60 14.68 12.04
#